data_AF-A0A947BHQ6-F1
#
_entry.id   AF-A0A947BHQ6-F1
#
_cell.length_a   1.000
_cell.length_b   1.000
_cell.length_c   1.000
_cell.angle_alpha   90.00
_cell.angle_beta   90.00
_cell.angle_gamma   90.00
#
_symmetry.space_group_name_H-M   'P 1'
#
loop_
_entity.id
_entity.type
_entity.pdbx_description
1 polymer ?
#
loop_
_entity_poly.entity_id
_entity_poly.type
_entity_poly.pdbx_seq_one_letter_code
_entity_poly.pdbx_strand_id
1 'polypeptide(L)'
;MVESSESDRLAQESWFQRTIRRPEIGSFIVMVVIIVALAFASDGKAFNALGLKNNIAIIAQYGIIATGAALLMIAGEFDLSIGSMIGFAGMSMAMMLKWGLPFGMGEATPFLAFIITLAMTLSIGWVIGTI
;
A
#
# COMPACT_ATOMS: atom_id res chain seq x y z
N MET A 1 45.50 -7.15 33.22
CA MET A 1 44.19 -6.52 33.45
C MET A 1 43.91 -5.72 32.19
N VAL A 2 43.14 -6.30 31.26
CA VAL A 2 42.86 -5.68 29.97
C VAL A 2 41.83 -4.59 30.24
N GLU A 3 42.31 -3.36 30.34
CA GLU A 3 41.47 -2.18 30.43
C GLU A 3 40.85 -1.98 29.05
N SER A 4 39.71 -2.64 28.82
CA SER A 4 38.86 -2.41 27.65
C SER A 4 38.24 -1.01 27.78
N SER A 5 39.07 0.00 27.51
CA SER A 5 38.73 1.20 26.76
C SER A 5 37.24 1.51 26.75
N GLU A 6 36.75 2.31 27.70
CA GLU A 6 35.45 2.98 27.59
C GLU A 6 35.28 3.72 26.25
N SER A 7 36.40 4.06 25.60
CA SER A 7 36.48 4.61 24.23
C SER A 7 35.91 3.70 23.13
N ASP A 8 35.80 2.38 23.33
CA ASP A 8 35.12 1.48 22.37
C ASP A 8 33.58 1.59 22.42
N ARG A 9 33.03 2.14 23.51
CA ARG A 9 31.57 2.41 23.62
C ARG A 9 31.18 3.75 23.00
N LEU A 10 32.17 4.62 22.76
CA LEU A 10 32.06 5.91 22.11
C LEU A 10 32.57 5.87 20.67
N ALA A 11 32.57 4.70 20.02
CA ALA A 11 32.79 4.61 18.59
C ALA A 11 31.86 5.63 17.93
N GLN A 12 32.46 6.71 17.42
CA GLN A 12 31.76 7.74 16.67
C GLN A 12 31.03 7.01 15.56
N GLU A 13 29.72 6.80 15.70
CA GLU A 13 28.94 6.25 14.60
C GLU A 13 29.12 7.24 13.46
N SER A 14 29.87 6.82 12.45
CA SER A 14 30.08 7.59 11.25
C SER A 14 28.70 8.00 10.74
N TRP A 15 28.56 9.25 10.29
CA TRP A 15 27.29 9.77 9.78
C TRP A 15 26.63 8.83 8.75
N PHE A 16 27.43 8.05 8.03
CA PHE A 16 26.99 6.96 7.15
C PHE A 16 26.32 5.79 7.87
N GLN A 17 26.89 5.30 8.98
CA GLN A 17 26.31 4.21 9.77
C GLN A 17 24.99 4.63 10.42
N ARG A 18 24.93 5.87 10.93
CA ARG A 18 23.70 6.43 11.50
C ARG A 18 22.58 6.60 10.45
N THR A 19 22.95 6.91 9.21
CA THR A 19 21.99 7.04 8.11
C THR A 19 21.48 5.66 7.67
N ILE A 20 22.36 4.68 7.44
CA ILE A 20 21.99 3.31 7.02
C ILE A 20 21.09 2.58 8.03
N ARG A 21 21.23 2.86 9.33
CA ARG A 21 20.40 2.25 10.38
C ARG A 21 18.97 2.79 10.43
N ARG A 22 18.63 3.84 9.68
CA ARG A 22 17.25 4.33 9.62
C ARG A 22 16.39 3.39 8.77
N PRO A 23 15.23 2.92 9.27
CA PRO A 23 14.34 2.04 8.51
C PRO A 23 13.82 2.69 7.21
N GLU A 24 13.81 4.02 7.16
CA GLU A 24 13.47 4.86 6.00
C GLU A 24 14.40 4.62 4.79
N ILE A 25 15.66 4.26 5.01
CA ILE A 25 16.63 4.03 3.93
C ILE A 25 16.29 2.77 3.15
N GLY A 26 15.73 1.75 3.80
CA GLY A 26 15.33 0.51 3.14
C GLY A 26 14.26 0.75 2.06
N SER A 27 13.20 1.49 2.39
CA SER A 27 12.14 1.81 1.42
C SER A 27 12.65 2.72 0.29
N PHE A 28 13.53 3.66 0.59
CA PHE A 28 14.16 4.51 -0.41
C PHE A 28 15.03 3.72 -1.40
N ILE A 29 15.86 2.80 -0.91
CA ILE A 29 16.68 1.94 -1.78
C ILE A 29 15.79 1.09 -2.69
N VAL A 30 14.75 0.45 -2.15
CA VAL A 30 13.81 -0.35 -2.95
C VAL A 30 13.13 0.50 -4.03
N MET A 31 12.69 1.71 -3.69
CA MET A 31 12.12 2.65 -4.67
C MET A 31 13.09 2.92 -5.82
N VAL A 32 14.35 3.26 -5.52
CA VAL A 32 15.37 3.54 -6.54
C VAL A 32 15.61 2.31 -7.42
N VAL A 33 15.76 1.13 -6.82
CA VAL A 33 15.96 -0.14 -7.55
C VAL A 33 14.80 -0.39 -8.51
N ILE A 34 13.56 -0.22 -8.06
CA ILE A 34 12.37 -0.44 -8.90
C ILE A 34 12.28 0.60 -10.03
N ILE A 35 12.55 1.88 -9.75
CA ILE A 35 12.55 2.95 -10.77
C ILE A 35 13.55 2.63 -11.88
N VAL A 36 14.77 2.23 -11.50
CA VAL A 36 15.83 1.86 -12.45
C VAL A 36 15.44 0.61 -13.23
N ALA A 37 14.96 -0.44 -12.54
CA ALA A 37 14.51 -1.67 -13.20
C ALA A 37 13.37 -1.42 -14.20
N LEU A 38 12.41 -0.57 -13.85
CA LEU A 38 11.32 -0.16 -14.75
C LEU A 38 11.83 0.70 -15.91
N ALA A 39 12.82 1.56 -15.69
CA ALA A 39 13.45 2.34 -16.77
C ALA A 39 14.02 1.42 -17.85
N PHE A 40 14.77 0.40 -17.42
CA PHE A 40 15.35 -0.59 -18.32
C PHE A 40 14.28 -1.51 -18.94
N ALA A 41 13.36 -2.04 -18.14
CA ALA A 41 12.35 -2.99 -18.63
C ALA A 41 11.32 -2.37 -19.58
N SER A 42 11.09 -1.05 -19.49
CA SER A 42 10.11 -0.34 -20.32
C SER A 42 10.71 0.40 -21.52
N ASP A 43 12.03 0.29 -21.76
CA ASP A 43 12.77 1.12 -22.73
C ASP A 43 12.49 2.62 -22.55
N GLY A 44 12.42 3.09 -21.29
CA GLY A 44 12.10 4.48 -20.96
C GLY A 44 10.63 4.90 -21.14
N LYS A 45 9.75 4.03 -21.63
CA LYS A 45 8.31 4.35 -21.81
C LYS A 45 7.59 4.60 -20.49
N ALA A 46 8.06 4.04 -19.39
CA ALA A 46 7.52 4.30 -18.05
C ALA A 46 7.63 5.79 -17.65
N PHE A 47 8.60 6.52 -18.20
CA PHE A 47 8.83 7.95 -17.92
C PHE A 47 8.29 8.90 -18.99
N ASN A 48 7.60 8.38 -20.01
CA ASN A 48 6.86 9.22 -20.94
C ASN A 48 5.65 9.87 -20.22
N ALA A 49 5.12 10.98 -20.75
CA ALA A 49 4.01 11.73 -20.16
C ALA A 49 2.79 10.84 -19.82
N LEU A 50 2.45 9.87 -20.66
CA LEU A 50 1.38 8.91 -20.37
C LEU A 50 1.74 7.93 -19.23
N GLY A 51 2.97 7.41 -19.24
CA GLY A 51 3.46 6.48 -18.21
C GLY A 51 3.52 7.16 -16.85
N LEU A 52 4.07 8.37 -16.80
CA LEU A 52 4.12 9.17 -15.59
C LEU A 52 2.73 9.54 -15.09
N LYS A 53 1.80 9.92 -15.97
CA LYS A 53 0.39 10.17 -15.60
C LYS A 53 -0.25 8.94 -14.94
N ASN A 54 -0.08 7.76 -15.54
CA ASN A 54 -0.64 6.52 -15.01
C ASN A 54 0.00 6.14 -13.66
N ASN A 55 1.33 6.27 -13.56
CA ASN A 55 2.06 5.97 -12.33
C ASN A 55 1.66 6.91 -11.19
N ILE A 56 1.58 8.22 -11.45
CA ILE A 56 1.14 9.21 -10.44
C ILE A 56 -0.31 8.94 -10.01
N ALA A 57 -1.20 8.55 -10.93
CA ALA A 57 -2.58 8.22 -10.57
C ALA A 57 -2.65 7.04 -9.58
N ILE A 58 -1.86 5.99 -9.82
CA ILE A 58 -1.78 4.81 -8.93
C ILE A 58 -1.13 5.20 -7.58
N ILE A 59 -0.06 5.99 -7.60
CA ILE A 59 0.61 6.48 -6.39
C ILE A 59 -0.37 7.32 -5.55
N ALA A 60 -1.14 8.20 -6.19
CA ALA A 60 -2.14 9.02 -5.51
C ALA A 60 -3.22 8.16 -4.85
N GLN A 61 -3.71 7.12 -5.55
CA GLN A 61 -4.68 6.18 -4.98
C GLN A 61 -4.15 5.52 -3.70
N TYR A 62 -2.94 4.95 -3.73
CA TYR A 62 -2.34 4.34 -2.54
C TYR A 62 -1.99 5.36 -1.45
N GLY A 63 -1.59 6.58 -1.82
CA GLY A 63 -1.28 7.66 -0.87
C GLY A 63 -2.51 8.15 -0.10
N ILE A 64 -3.66 8.27 -0.76
CA ILE A 64 -4.94 8.61 -0.12
C ILE A 64 -5.32 7.53 0.91
N ILE A 65 -5.21 6.25 0.51
CA ILE A 65 -5.52 5.11 1.40
C ILE A 65 -4.55 5.07 2.59
N ALA A 66 -3.25 5.23 2.35
CA ALA A 66 -2.22 5.20 3.38
C ALA A 66 -2.39 6.34 4.40
N THR A 67 -2.86 7.52 3.97
CA THR A 67 -3.14 8.64 4.87
C THR A 67 -4.28 8.30 5.82
N GLY A 68 -5.38 7.73 5.31
CA GLY A 68 -6.48 7.25 6.16
C GLY A 68 -6.05 6.13 7.12
N ALA A 69 -5.23 5.19 6.63
CA ALA A 69 -4.65 4.14 7.45
C ALA A 69 -3.77 4.69 8.57
N ALA A 70 -2.90 5.66 8.27
CA ALA A 70 -2.02 6.26 9.27
C ALA A 70 -2.82 6.98 10.38
N LEU A 71 -3.87 7.72 10.03
CA LEU A 71 -4.73 8.41 11.01
C LEU A 71 -5.37 7.45 12.01
N LEU A 72 -5.95 6.37 11.50
CA LEU A 72 -6.58 5.33 12.30
C LEU A 72 -5.52 4.55 13.11
N MET A 73 -4.28 4.34 12.60
CA MET A 73 -3.20 3.67 13.35
C MET A 73 -2.78 4.50 14.56
N ILE A 74 -2.75 5.83 14.39
CA ILE A 74 -2.49 6.77 15.47
C ILE A 74 -3.66 6.80 16.47
N ALA A 75 -4.90 6.63 16.01
CA ALA A 75 -6.09 6.56 16.86
C ALA A 75 -6.13 5.30 17.76
N GLY A 76 -5.19 4.37 17.60
CA GLY A 76 -5.13 3.12 18.36
C GLY A 76 -6.06 2.02 17.84
N GLU A 77 -6.77 2.30 16.74
CA GLU A 77 -7.71 1.40 16.08
C GLU A 77 -7.02 0.80 14.85
N PHE A 78 -6.10 -0.17 15.01
CA PHE A 78 -5.61 -0.91 13.84
C PHE A 78 -5.09 -2.33 14.10
N ASP A 79 -5.90 -3.29 13.64
CA ASP A 79 -5.46 -4.48 12.93
C ASP A 79 -6.42 -4.83 11.76
N LEU A 80 -6.80 -3.83 10.95
CA LEU A 80 -7.59 -4.08 9.75
C LEU A 80 -6.65 -4.24 8.54
N SER A 81 -6.66 -5.41 7.88
CA SER A 81 -5.92 -5.59 6.63
C SER A 81 -6.58 -4.80 5.50
N ILE A 82 -6.17 -3.54 5.33
CA ILE A 82 -6.57 -2.70 4.19
C ILE A 82 -6.24 -3.39 2.87
N GLY A 83 -5.13 -4.14 2.80
CA GLY A 83 -4.75 -4.91 1.62
C GLY A 83 -5.80 -5.95 1.22
N SER A 84 -6.32 -6.73 2.17
CA SER A 84 -7.36 -7.72 1.87
C SER A 84 -8.68 -7.04 1.49
N MET A 85 -9.03 -5.91 2.10
CA MET A 85 -10.25 -5.18 1.76
C MET A 85 -10.22 -4.59 0.36
N ILE A 86 -9.07 -4.05 -0.09
CA ILE A 86 -8.88 -3.58 -1.48
C ILE A 86 -9.04 -4.75 -2.45
N GLY A 87 -8.37 -5.89 -2.18
CA GLY A 87 -8.46 -7.08 -3.01
C GLY A 87 -9.88 -7.64 -3.09
N PHE A 88 -10.56 -7.72 -1.95
CA PHE A 88 -11.95 -8.16 -1.85
C PHE A 88 -12.90 -7.24 -2.64
N ALA A 89 -12.79 -5.93 -2.49
CA ALA A 89 -13.62 -4.98 -3.22
C ALA A 89 -13.41 -5.09 -4.74
N GLY A 90 -12.16 -5.18 -5.19
CA GLY A 90 -11.83 -5.34 -6.60
C GLY A 90 -12.35 -6.65 -7.19
N MET A 91 -12.15 -7.77 -6.48
CA MET A 91 -12.62 -9.09 -6.90
C MET A 91 -14.14 -9.18 -6.92
N SER A 92 -14.83 -8.70 -5.89
CA SER A 92 -16.30 -8.67 -5.84
C SER A 92 -16.88 -7.89 -7.01
N MET A 93 -16.34 -6.69 -7.30
CA MET A 93 -16.81 -5.90 -8.44
C MET A 93 -16.51 -6.59 -9.77
N ALA A 94 -15.30 -7.12 -9.96
CA ALA A 94 -14.91 -7.82 -11.18
C ALA A 94 -15.78 -9.06 -11.45
N MET A 95 -16.08 -9.85 -10.41
CA MET A 95 -16.97 -11.01 -10.53
C MET A 95 -18.39 -10.59 -10.88
N MET A 96 -18.93 -9.56 -10.22
CA MET A 96 -20.28 -9.08 -10.53
C MET A 96 -20.41 -8.54 -11.95
N LEU A 97 -19.41 -7.78 -12.43
CA LEU A 97 -19.43 -7.22 -13.78
C LEU A 97 -19.24 -8.28 -14.86
N LYS A 98 -18.47 -9.34 -14.58
CA LYS A 98 -18.17 -10.38 -15.56
C LYS A 98 -19.22 -11.49 -15.60
N TRP A 99 -19.72 -11.90 -14.44
CA TRP A 99 -20.59 -13.08 -14.28
C TRP A 99 -22.00 -12.74 -13.79
N GLY A 100 -22.31 -11.46 -13.62
CA GLY A 100 -23.61 -11.00 -13.11
C GLY A 100 -23.69 -11.05 -11.58
N LEU A 101 -24.85 -10.68 -11.05
CA LEU A 101 -25.08 -10.65 -9.61
C LEU A 101 -25.03 -12.07 -9.01
N PRO A 102 -24.52 -12.21 -7.78
CA PRO A 102 -24.58 -13.47 -7.06
C PRO A 102 -26.04 -13.95 -6.93
N PHE A 103 -26.24 -15.26 -6.90
CA PHE A 103 -27.55 -15.92 -6.78
C PHE A 103 -28.47 -15.80 -8.00
N GLY A 104 -27.94 -15.44 -9.18
CA GLY A 104 -28.73 -15.41 -10.41
C GLY A 104 -29.70 -14.23 -10.51
N MET A 105 -29.43 -13.14 -9.79
CA MET A 105 -30.26 -11.93 -9.79
C MET A 105 -30.17 -11.09 -11.09
N GLY A 106 -29.46 -11.58 -12.12
CA GLY A 106 -29.34 -10.93 -13.43
C GLY A 106 -28.00 -10.22 -13.66
N GLU A 107 -27.92 -9.43 -14.73
CA GLU A 107 -26.72 -8.66 -15.07
C GLU A 107 -26.48 -7.53 -14.07
N ALA A 108 -25.23 -7.39 -13.60
CA ALA A 108 -24.86 -6.31 -12.71
C ALA A 108 -24.53 -5.05 -13.53
N THR A 109 -25.30 -3.98 -13.34
CA THR A 109 -24.86 -2.67 -13.82
C THR A 109 -23.67 -2.18 -13.00
N PRO A 110 -22.73 -1.38 -13.57
CA PRO A 110 -21.59 -0.87 -12.82
C PRO A 110 -21.95 -0.11 -11.55
N PHE A 111 -23.05 0.64 -11.59
CA PHE A 111 -23.55 1.34 -10.42
C PHE A 111 -24.04 0.39 -9.33
N LEU A 112 -24.80 -0.65 -9.69
CA LEU A 112 -25.31 -1.62 -8.74
C LEU A 112 -24.17 -2.46 -8.12
N ALA A 113 -23.23 -2.92 -8.94
CA ALA A 113 -22.05 -3.66 -8.47
C ALA A 113 -21.23 -2.84 -7.48
N PHE A 114 -21.08 -1.53 -7.73
CA PHE A 114 -20.43 -0.60 -6.81
C PHE A 114 -21.16 -0.51 -5.47
N ILE A 115 -22.49 -0.28 -5.48
CA ILE A 115 -23.28 -0.15 -4.24
C ILE A 115 -23.24 -1.43 -3.41
N ILE A 116 -23.37 -2.60 -4.05
CA ILE A 116 -23.30 -3.90 -3.36
C ILE A 116 -21.91 -4.13 -2.77
N THR A 117 -20.85 -3.89 -3.56
CA THR A 117 -19.47 -4.03 -3.07
C THR A 117 -19.22 -3.11 -1.87
N LEU A 118 -19.69 -1.86 -1.94
CA LEU A 118 -19.58 -0.89 -0.86
C LEU A 118 -20.33 -1.35 0.40
N ALA A 119 -21.56 -1.84 0.24
CA ALA A 119 -22.33 -2.38 1.36
C ALA A 119 -21.62 -3.57 2.02
N MET A 120 -21.06 -4.49 1.22
CA MET A 120 -20.30 -5.65 1.73
C MET A 120 -19.06 -5.22 2.49
N THR A 121 -18.25 -4.30 1.95
CA THR A 121 -17.01 -3.86 2.59
C THR A 121 -17.26 -3.06 3.86
N LEU A 122 -18.29 -2.20 3.87
CA LEU A 122 -18.71 -1.48 5.08
C LEU A 122 -19.20 -2.44 6.16
N SER A 123 -19.99 -3.45 5.77
CA SER A 123 -20.49 -4.46 6.73
C SER A 123 -19.33 -5.23 7.35
N ILE A 124 -18.35 -5.67 6.56
CA ILE A 124 -17.15 -6.36 7.06
C ILE A 124 -16.36 -5.44 7.98
N GLY A 125 -16.13 -4.19 7.59
CA GLY A 125 -15.41 -3.21 8.41
C GLY A 125 -16.12 -2.96 9.74
N TRP A 126 -17.44 -2.85 9.74
CA TRP A 126 -18.24 -2.67 10.96
C TRP A 126 -18.19 -3.90 11.88
N VAL A 127 -18.29 -5.11 11.31
CA VAL A 127 -18.17 -6.36 12.09
C VAL A 127 -16.80 -6.47 12.72
N ILE A 128 -15.71 -6.20 11.99
CA ILE A 128 -14.36 -6.29 12.55
C ILE A 128 -14.14 -5.20 13.61
N GLY A 129 -14.62 -3.97 13.38
CA GLY A 129 -14.47 -2.88 14.34
C GLY A 129 -15.33 -2.99 15.62
N THR A 130 -16.24 -3.96 15.70
CA THR A 130 -17.08 -4.19 16.89
C THR A 130 -16.68 -5.44 17.68
N ILE A 131 -15.73 -6.22 17.18
CA ILE A 131 -15.13 -7.40 17.84
C ILE A 131 -13.86 -6.96 18.56
#